data_AF-A0A0G1BLT0-F1
#
_entry.id   AF-A0A0G1BLT0-F1
#
_cell.length_a   1.000
_cell.length_b   1.000
_cell.length_c   1.000
_cell.angle_alpha   90.00
_cell.angle_beta   90.00
_cell.angle_gamma   90.00
#
_symmetry.space_group_name_H-M   'P 1'
#
loop_
_entity.id
_entity.type
_entity.pdbx_description
1 polymer ?
#
loop_
_entity_poly.entity_id
_entity_poly.type
_entity_poly.pdbx_seq_one_letter_code
_entity_poly.pdbx_strand_id
1 'polypeptide(L)'
;MNLLSLLETRVYAIEPMQTDPIQGMQIESVTSLVTLITNIIIIVGLALVVLFLAIGFVKYVTSGGDKNAVDSAQKTLTYAVIGGVGLLLVYGIRALILGLMGGAAVPEY
;
A
#
# COMPACT_ATOMS: atom_id res chain seq x y z
N MET A 1 18.75 -25.23 56.61
CA MET A 1 18.84 -24.55 55.30
C MET A 1 19.79 -25.36 54.43
N ASN A 2 19.27 -26.04 53.42
CA ASN A 2 20.10 -26.89 52.55
C ASN A 2 20.86 -26.00 51.56
N LEU A 3 22.19 -26.06 51.62
CA LEU A 3 23.09 -25.34 50.70
C LEU A 3 22.90 -25.74 49.23
N LEU A 4 22.21 -26.85 48.98
CA LEU A 4 21.84 -27.31 47.64
C LEU A 4 20.73 -26.46 47.00
N SER A 5 19.95 -25.69 47.76
CA SER A 5 18.92 -24.81 47.17
C SER A 5 19.48 -23.50 46.61
N LEU A 6 20.73 -23.14 46.95
CA LEU A 6 21.43 -21.97 46.38
C LEU A 6 22.14 -22.30 45.06
N LEU A 7 22.27 -23.59 44.74
CA LEU A 7 22.70 -24.07 43.42
C LEU A 7 21.50 -24.29 42.48
N GLU A 8 20.29 -24.39 43.05
CA GLU A 8 19.05 -24.16 42.32
C GLU A 8 18.77 -22.66 42.19
N THR A 9 19.75 -21.88 41.72
CA THR A 9 19.40 -20.70 40.93
C THR A 9 18.58 -21.25 39.79
N ARG A 10 17.26 -21.30 39.98
CA ARG A 10 16.28 -21.37 38.92
C ARG A 10 16.60 -20.14 38.12
N VAL A 11 17.44 -20.32 37.09
CA VAL A 11 17.61 -19.36 36.03
C VAL A 11 16.20 -19.19 35.53
N TYR A 12 15.55 -18.13 36.01
CA TYR A 12 14.33 -17.66 35.41
C TYR A 12 14.76 -17.43 33.97
N ALA A 13 14.32 -18.30 33.08
CA ALA A 13 14.33 -17.99 31.68
C ALA A 13 13.54 -16.68 31.61
N ILE A 14 14.27 -15.60 31.37
CA ILE A 14 13.68 -14.36 30.93
C ILE A 14 12.82 -14.80 29.75
N GLU A 15 11.51 -14.53 29.80
CA GLU A 15 10.61 -14.83 28.69
C GLU A 15 11.35 -14.41 27.41
N PRO A 16 11.44 -15.29 26.38
CA PRO A 16 12.22 -14.98 25.21
C PRO A 16 11.79 -13.59 24.79
N MET A 17 12.72 -12.63 24.80
CA MET A 17 12.46 -11.30 24.28
C MET A 17 11.75 -11.56 22.97
N GLN A 18 10.52 -11.06 22.81
CA GLN A 18 9.90 -11.00 21.50
C GLN A 18 10.90 -10.22 20.67
N THR A 19 11.75 -10.95 19.97
CA THR A 19 12.51 -10.42 18.87
C THR A 19 11.42 -10.24 17.85
N ASP A 20 10.68 -9.13 17.94
CA ASP A 20 9.99 -8.59 16.80
C ASP A 20 11.09 -8.47 15.76
N PRO A 21 11.15 -9.39 14.79
CA PRO A 21 12.26 -9.42 13.86
C PRO A 21 12.28 -8.04 13.23
N ILE A 22 13.46 -7.42 13.13
CA ILE A 22 13.65 -6.06 12.61
C ILE A 22 12.61 -5.83 11.52
N GLN A 23 11.73 -4.84 11.73
CA GLN A 23 10.62 -4.50 10.83
C GLN A 23 11.16 -3.89 9.53
N GLY A 24 12.09 -4.58 8.88
CA GLY A 24 12.38 -4.45 7.47
C GLY A 24 11.33 -5.23 6.67
N MET A 25 11.37 -5.03 5.36
CA MET A 25 10.45 -5.62 4.39
C MET A 25 10.58 -7.15 4.37
N GLN A 26 9.90 -7.84 5.30
CA GLN A 26 9.88 -9.30 5.36
C GLN A 26 8.87 -9.83 4.37
N ILE A 27 9.40 -10.35 3.26
CA ILE A 27 8.62 -10.99 2.22
C ILE A 27 8.56 -12.49 2.53
N GLU A 28 7.58 -12.88 3.34
CA GLU A 28 7.42 -14.29 3.75
C GLU A 28 6.42 -15.05 2.86
N SER A 29 5.62 -14.34 2.06
CA SER A 29 4.57 -14.94 1.24
C SER A 29 4.32 -14.18 -0.07
N VAL A 30 3.72 -14.88 -1.03
CA VAL A 30 3.21 -14.27 -2.28
C VAL A 30 2.16 -13.19 -1.97
N THR A 31 1.36 -13.36 -0.91
CA THR A 31 0.39 -12.38 -0.40
C THR A 31 1.08 -11.08 0.04
N SER A 32 2.21 -11.20 0.75
CA SER A 32 3.02 -10.04 1.18
C SER A 32 3.65 -9.33 -0.01
N LEU A 33 4.15 -10.07 -1.01
CA LEU A 33 4.64 -9.49 -2.27
C LEU A 33 3.58 -8.69 -3.01
N VAL A 34 2.41 -9.30 -3.23
CA VAL A 34 1.29 -8.66 -3.94
C VAL A 34 0.85 -7.41 -3.20
N THR A 35 0.71 -7.49 -1.88
CA THR A 35 0.31 -6.33 -1.06
C THR A 35 1.33 -5.20 -1.16
N LEU A 36 2.63 -5.51 -1.11
CA LEU A 36 3.68 -4.52 -1.22
C LEU A 36 3.69 -3.83 -2.58
N ILE A 37 3.67 -4.61 -3.66
CA ILE A 37 3.68 -4.08 -5.04
C ILE A 37 2.44 -3.22 -5.27
N THR A 38 1.27 -3.70 -4.88
CA THR A 38 0.03 -2.92 -5.00
C THR A 38 0.09 -1.62 -4.21
N ASN A 39 0.62 -1.64 -2.98
CA ASN A 39 0.72 -0.44 -2.16
C ASN A 39 1.62 0.62 -2.81
N ILE A 40 2.76 0.21 -3.36
CA ILE A 40 3.65 1.11 -4.10
C ILE A 40 2.95 1.68 -5.34
N ILE A 41 2.27 0.84 -6.13
CA ILE A 41 1.54 1.28 -7.33
C ILE A 41 0.44 2.29 -6.96
N ILE A 42 -0.28 2.07 -5.87
CA ILE A 42 -1.35 2.98 -5.42
C ILE A 42 -0.75 4.33 -5.02
N ILE A 43 0.29 4.36 -4.19
CA ILE A 43 0.90 5.60 -3.71
C ILE A 43 1.49 6.41 -4.88
N VAL A 44 2.28 5.76 -5.73
CA VAL A 44 2.90 6.41 -6.89
C VAL A 44 1.83 6.83 -7.90
N GLY A 45 0.86 5.97 -8.15
CA GLY A 45 -0.25 6.24 -9.06
C GLY A 45 -1.09 7.43 -8.62
N LEU A 46 -1.44 7.52 -7.34
CA LEU A 46 -2.17 8.67 -6.78
C LEU A 46 -1.38 9.96 -6.94
N ALA A 47 -0.08 9.94 -6.64
CA ALA A 47 0.79 11.10 -6.82
C ALA A 47 0.81 11.57 -8.28
N LEU A 48 0.92 10.64 -9.23
CA LEU A 48 0.87 10.95 -10.67
C LEU A 48 -0.49 11.51 -11.08
N VAL A 49 -1.60 10.91 -10.64
CA VAL A 49 -2.95 11.38 -10.96
C VAL A 49 -3.13 12.83 -10.52
N VAL A 50 -2.75 13.16 -9.29
CA VAL A 50 -2.82 14.53 -8.76
C VAL A 50 -1.94 15.48 -9.56
N LEU A 51 -0.73 15.06 -9.93
CA LEU A 51 0.19 15.85 -10.75
C LEU A 51 -0.40 16.17 -12.13
N PHE A 52 -0.94 15.17 -12.83
CA PHE A 52 -1.56 15.36 -14.15
C PHE A 52 -2.83 16.20 -14.08
N LEU A 53 -3.60 16.08 -13.01
CA LEU A 53 -4.75 16.95 -12.74
C LEU A 53 -4.32 18.41 -12.59
N ALA A 54 -3.27 18.67 -11.79
CA ALA A 54 -2.73 20.01 -11.61
C ALA A 54 -2.22 20.61 -12.93
N ILE A 55 -1.45 19.84 -13.71
CA ILE A 55 -0.94 20.28 -15.01
C ILE A 55 -2.09 20.56 -15.99
N GLY A 56 -3.07 19.65 -16.07
CA GLY A 56 -4.25 19.82 -16.93
C GLY A 56 -5.05 21.06 -16.55
N PHE A 57 -5.22 21.33 -15.25
CA PHE A 57 -5.94 22.50 -14.77
C PHE A 57 -5.19 23.81 -15.08
N VAL A 58 -3.89 23.87 -14.77
CA VAL A 58 -3.06 25.05 -15.10
C VAL A 58 -3.14 25.33 -16.59
N LYS A 59 -2.96 24.29 -17.43
CA LYS A 59 -3.04 24.41 -18.89
C LYS A 59 -4.41 24.91 -19.34
N TYR A 60 -5.50 24.40 -18.75
CA TYR A 60 -6.86 24.82 -19.08
C TYR A 60 -7.08 26.30 -18.77
N VAL A 61 -6.66 26.77 -17.59
CA VAL A 61 -6.80 28.18 -17.19
C VAL A 61 -5.93 29.09 -18.04
N THR A 62 -4.69 28.71 -18.35
CA THR A 62 -3.77 29.53 -19.14
C THR A 62 -4.08 29.51 -20.64
N SER A 63 -4.98 28.63 -21.12
CA SER A 63 -5.28 28.49 -22.54
C SER A 63 -5.99 29.71 -23.15
N GLY A 64 -6.57 30.59 -22.34
CA GLY A 64 -7.08 31.89 -22.79
C GLY A 64 -8.18 31.84 -23.87
N GLY A 65 -8.83 30.69 -24.07
CA GLY A 65 -9.85 30.49 -25.10
C GLY A 65 -9.33 29.95 -26.44
N ASP A 66 -8.02 29.67 -26.58
CA ASP A 66 -7.51 28.95 -27.74
C ASP A 66 -8.08 27.52 -27.79
N LYS A 67 -8.81 27.21 -28.86
CA LYS A 67 -9.53 25.92 -28.99
C LYS A 67 -8.59 24.72 -28.89
N ASN A 68 -7.39 24.82 -29.43
CA ASN A 68 -6.47 23.69 -29.49
C ASN A 68 -5.82 23.43 -28.13
N ALA A 69 -5.44 24.50 -27.43
CA ALA A 69 -4.90 24.43 -26.08
C ALA A 69 -5.95 23.91 -25.08
N VAL A 70 -7.20 24.37 -25.19
CA VAL A 70 -8.33 23.90 -24.37
C VAL A 70 -8.61 22.42 -24.61
N ASP A 71 -8.72 21.97 -25.87
CA ASP A 71 -8.95 20.56 -26.19
C ASP A 71 -7.83 19.66 -25.64
N SER A 72 -6.57 20.09 -25.80
CA SER A 72 -5.43 19.36 -25.25
C SER A 72 -5.48 19.29 -23.71
N ALA A 73 -5.84 20.38 -23.02
CA ALA A 73 -5.97 20.39 -21.57
C ALA A 73 -7.10 19.48 -21.07
N GLN A 74 -8.25 19.46 -21.76
CA GLN A 74 -9.38 18.59 -21.46
C GLN A 74 -9.01 17.11 -21.64
N LYS A 75 -8.22 16.76 -22.66
CA LYS A 75 -7.71 15.40 -22.85
C LYS A 75 -6.79 14.98 -21.71
N THR A 76 -5.86 15.86 -21.30
CA THR A 76 -5.00 15.59 -20.14
C THR A 76 -5.81 15.34 -18.88
N LEU A 77 -6.84 16.15 -18.64
CA LEU A 77 -7.72 16.00 -17.48
C LEU A 77 -8.50 14.68 -17.53
N THR A 78 -9.04 14.33 -18.70
CA THR A 78 -9.73 13.06 -18.93
C THR A 78 -8.83 11.86 -18.64
N TYR A 79 -7.58 11.89 -19.12
CA TYR A 79 -6.62 10.81 -18.84
C TYR A 79 -6.25 10.73 -17.36
N ALA A 80 -6.10 11.86 -16.67
CA ALA A 80 -5.86 11.87 -15.23
C ALA A 80 -7.02 11.22 -14.46
N VAL A 81 -8.27 11.53 -14.83
CA VAL A 81 -9.48 10.93 -14.23
C VAL A 81 -9.56 9.43 -14.52
N ILE A 82 -9.33 9.00 -15.76
CA ILE A 82 -9.30 7.58 -16.12
C ILE A 82 -8.22 6.83 -15.32
N GLY A 83 -7.03 7.43 -15.17
CA GLY A 83 -5.98 6.88 -14.32
C GLY A 83 -6.41 6.74 -12.86
N GLY A 84 -7.08 7.76 -12.31
CA GLY A 84 -7.65 7.72 -10.96
C GLY A 84 -8.69 6.63 -10.77
N VAL A 85 -9.61 6.46 -11.73
CA VAL A 85 -10.60 5.37 -11.72
C VAL A 85 -9.90 4.01 -11.85
N GLY A 86 -8.86 3.91 -12.67
CA GLY A 86 -8.04 2.70 -12.81
C GLY A 86 -7.41 2.25 -11.48
N LEU A 87 -7.02 3.18 -10.61
CA LEU A 87 -6.50 2.84 -9.27
C LEU A 87 -7.55 2.16 -8.38
N LEU A 88 -8.83 2.52 -8.52
CA LEU A 88 -9.91 1.84 -7.80
C LEU A 88 -10.04 0.38 -8.26
N LEU A 89 -9.84 0.11 -9.55
CA LEU A 89 -9.83 -1.27 -10.09
C LEU A 89 -8.66 -2.07 -9.52
N VAL A 90 -7.48 -1.48 -9.39
CA VAL A 90 -6.31 -2.12 -8.77
C VAL A 90 -6.62 -2.55 -7.33
N TYR A 91 -7.32 -1.69 -6.57
CA TYR A 91 -7.75 -2.03 -5.21
C TYR A 91 -8.72 -3.22 -5.20
N GLY A 92 -9.68 -3.26 -6.13
CA GLY A 92 -10.59 -4.39 -6.30
C GLY A 92 -9.87 -5.70 -6.67
N ILE A 93 -8.92 -5.65 -7.60
CA ILE A 93 -8.13 -6.80 -8.01
C ILE A 93 -7.30 -7.33 -6.82
N ARG A 94 -6.69 -6.46 -6.03
CA ARG A 94 -5.99 -6.86 -4.79
C ARG A 94 -6.92 -7.63 -3.86
N ALA A 95 -8.12 -7.11 -3.61
CA ALA A 95 -9.09 -7.78 -2.74
C ALA A 95 -9.48 -9.16 -3.27
N LEU A 96 -9.65 -9.31 -4.59
CA LEU A 96 -9.93 -10.60 -5.22
C LEU A 96 -8.75 -11.58 -5.08
N ILE A 97 -7.51 -11.14 -5.33
CA ILE A 97 -6.32 -11.99 -5.21
C ILE A 97 -6.17 -12.47 -3.77
N LEU A 98 -6.33 -11.58 -2.79
CA LEU A 98 -6.26 -11.95 -1.37
C LEU A 98 -7.39 -12.90 -0.96
N GLY A 99 -8.61 -12.67 -1.46
CA GLY A 99 -9.76 -13.54 -1.23
C GLY A 99 -9.55 -14.95 -1.78
N LEU A 100 -9.01 -15.08 -2.99
CA LEU A 100 -8.71 -16.37 -3.62
C LEU A 100 -7.53 -17.12 -2.97
N MET A 101 -6.58 -16.39 -2.40
CA MET A 101 -5.39 -16.94 -1.73
C MET A 101 -5.60 -17.33 -0.26
N GLY A 102 -6.84 -17.34 0.22
CA GLY A 102 -7.19 -17.76 1.58
C GLY A 102 -7.85 -16.69 2.45
N GLY A 103 -8.21 -15.54 1.87
CA GLY A 103 -8.95 -14.47 2.56
C GLY A 103 -10.45 -14.73 2.76
N ALA A 104 -10.95 -15.92 2.42
CA ALA A 104 -12.29 -16.35 2.81
C ALA A 104 -12.30 -16.82 4.29
N ALA A 105 -12.27 -15.83 5.20
CA ALA A 105 -12.84 -15.85 6.54
C ALA A 105 -12.34 -16.90 7.58
N VAL A 106 -11.72 -16.42 8.66
CA VAL A 106 -12.31 -16.65 9.99
C VAL A 106 -12.40 -15.28 10.68
N PRO A 107 -13.61 -14.72 10.91
CA PRO A 107 -13.77 -13.58 11.79
C PRO A 107 -13.48 -14.04 13.22
N GLU A 108 -12.46 -13.45 13.85
CA GLU A 108 -12.26 -13.57 15.29
C GLU A 108 -13.40 -12.81 15.98
N TYR A 109 -14.30 -13.54 16.66
CA TYR A 109 -15.27 -12.96 17.60
C TYR A 109 -14.57 -12.65 18.92
#